data_AF-A0A5S3P2Z4-F1
#
_entry.id   AF-A0A5S3P2Z4-F1
#
_cell.length_a   1.000
_cell.length_b   1.000
_cell.length_c   1.000
_cell.angle_alpha   90.00
_cell.angle_beta   90.00
_cell.angle_gamma   90.00
#
_symmetry.space_group_name_H-M   'P 1'
#
loop_
_entity.id
_entity.type
_entity.pdbx_description
1 polymer ?
#
loop_
_entity_poly.entity_id
_entity_poly.type
_entity_poly.pdbx_seq_one_letter_code
_entity_poly.pdbx_strand_id
1 'polypeptide(L)'
;MKLDYDRAWREATGLMRDNRALLTAMAGIFFFLPYAVLLVTLPRIATLPTPSPDADFSAMMAAMTEFYGQVWWAILLIGLVVTAGTLSMLALLKLRAKPTVGQAIGGGLTATLPYLVAIVLQSLATGIATGLISLITAATGVPLIALAGLILALAVQFYILVKFSLTAPVMAIGGVHNPLNAMKASWQMTKGNSRRLLGFYALLFLAFTVTALVVSMLTGVLLALGSESIQSLGSAIVSAGLISAALVLFVCVLAAIYTQLGRAAAATPARD
;
A
#
# COMPACT_ATOMS: atom_id res chain seq x y z
N MET A 1 -19.60 -15.75 2.03
CA MET A 1 -20.29 -14.43 1.90
C MET A 1 -19.52 -13.52 0.95
N LYS A 2 -20.19 -12.58 0.28
CA LYS A 2 -19.59 -11.65 -0.68
C LYS A 2 -19.20 -10.33 0.02
N LEU A 3 -18.15 -9.65 -0.46
CA LEU A 3 -17.79 -8.30 0.01
C LEU A 3 -18.94 -7.33 -0.28
N ASP A 4 -19.35 -6.57 0.73
CA ASP A 4 -20.32 -5.48 0.63
C ASP A 4 -19.58 -4.16 0.84
N TYR A 5 -19.60 -3.32 -0.21
CA TYR A 5 -18.80 -2.10 -0.30
C TYR A 5 -19.29 -1.03 0.67
N ASP A 6 -20.60 -0.84 0.78
CA ASP A 6 -21.17 0.18 1.66
C ASP A 6 -20.88 -0.16 3.11
N ARG A 7 -20.97 -1.45 3.46
CA ARG A 7 -20.58 -1.91 4.78
C ARG A 7 -19.08 -1.72 5.04
N ALA A 8 -18.22 -2.09 4.09
CA ALA A 8 -16.77 -1.91 4.23
C ALA A 8 -16.40 -0.44 4.42
N TRP A 9 -17.01 0.46 3.65
CA TRP A 9 -16.82 1.91 3.76
C TRP A 9 -17.34 2.47 5.08
N ARG A 10 -18.56 2.11 5.51
CA ARG A 10 -19.11 2.52 6.81
C ARG A 10 -18.27 2.03 7.98
N GLU A 11 -17.82 0.78 7.95
CA GLU A 11 -16.96 0.24 9.01
C GLU A 11 -15.60 0.96 9.02
N ALA A 12 -14.97 1.20 7.85
CA ALA A 12 -13.71 1.92 7.76
C ALA A 12 -13.80 3.38 8.27
N THR A 13 -14.82 4.12 7.83
CA THR A 13 -15.05 5.50 8.27
C THR A 13 -15.44 5.59 9.75
N GLY A 14 -16.16 4.58 10.27
CA GLY A 14 -16.40 4.40 11.70
C GLY A 14 -15.11 4.24 12.49
N LEU A 15 -14.21 3.34 12.05
CA LEU A 15 -12.90 3.16 12.68
C LEU A 15 -12.08 4.46 12.72
N MET A 16 -12.09 5.23 11.62
CA MET A 16 -11.42 6.53 11.55
C MET A 16 -11.99 7.54 12.55
N ARG A 17 -13.33 7.65 12.60
CA ARG A 17 -14.03 8.60 13.49
C ARG A 17 -13.80 8.24 14.96
N ASP A 18 -13.96 6.97 15.31
CA ASP A 18 -13.92 6.48 16.69
C ASP A 18 -12.51 6.54 17.28
N ASN A 19 -11.48 6.44 16.43
CA ASN A 19 -10.07 6.42 16.84
C ASN A 19 -9.29 7.66 16.38
N ARG A 20 -9.96 8.75 15.99
CA ARG A 20 -9.35 9.91 15.31
C ARG A 20 -8.09 10.45 15.98
N ALA A 21 -8.10 10.56 17.32
CA ALA A 21 -6.98 11.13 18.07
C ALA A 21 -5.75 10.22 18.01
N LEU A 22 -5.97 8.91 18.21
CA LEU A 22 -4.91 7.91 18.17
C LEU A 22 -4.36 7.73 16.76
N LEU A 23 -5.25 7.64 15.77
CA LEU A 23 -4.86 7.49 14.36
C LEU A 23 -4.09 8.70 13.87
N THR A 24 -4.52 9.92 14.22
CA THR A 24 -3.79 11.15 13.84
C THR A 24 -2.40 11.21 14.47
N ALA A 25 -2.28 10.84 15.76
CA ALA A 25 -0.99 10.80 16.44
C ALA A 25 -0.04 9.78 15.81
N MET A 26 -0.52 8.55 15.57
CA MET A 26 0.28 7.51 14.92
C MET A 26 0.64 7.87 13.48
N ALA A 27 -0.29 8.45 12.73
CA ALA A 27 -0.05 8.92 11.37
C ALA A 27 0.99 10.03 11.32
N GLY A 28 0.95 10.96 12.30
CA GLY A 28 1.97 11.98 12.50
C GLY A 28 3.38 11.39 12.60
N ILE A 29 3.54 10.41 13.49
CA ILE A 29 4.85 9.83 13.84
C ILE A 29 5.36 8.84 12.78
N PHE A 30 4.51 7.95 12.29
CA PHE A 30 4.95 6.83 11.45
C PHE A 30 4.83 7.10 9.95
N PHE A 31 3.99 8.05 9.53
CA PHE A 31 3.76 8.32 8.10
C PHE A 31 4.17 9.75 7.76
N PHE A 32 3.51 10.75 8.33
CA PHE A 32 3.71 12.16 7.98
C PHE A 32 5.15 12.61 8.21
N LEU A 33 5.68 12.51 9.43
CA LEU A 33 7.04 12.99 9.74
C LEU A 33 8.10 12.28 8.90
N PRO A 34 8.12 10.94 8.79
CA PRO A 34 9.10 10.23 7.95
C PRO A 34 9.02 10.64 6.48
N TYR A 35 7.82 10.76 5.89
CA TYR A 35 7.67 11.21 4.50
C TYR A 35 8.03 12.69 4.34
N ALA A 36 7.69 13.56 5.28
CA ALA A 36 8.03 14.98 5.21
C ALA A 36 9.55 15.19 5.25
N VAL A 37 10.24 14.53 6.18
CA VAL A 37 11.71 14.55 6.25
C VAL A 37 12.30 14.01 4.96
N LEU A 38 11.80 12.88 4.45
CA LEU A 38 12.29 12.28 3.23
C LEU A 38 12.14 13.21 2.01
N LEU A 39 10.97 13.81 1.83
CA LEU A 39 10.68 14.68 0.68
C LEU A 39 11.44 16.01 0.75
N VAL A 40 11.67 16.54 1.95
CA VAL A 40 12.45 17.78 2.13
C VAL A 40 13.95 17.52 1.94
N THR A 41 14.47 16.40 2.44
CA THR A 41 15.91 16.09 2.40
C THR A 41 16.35 15.47 1.08
N LEU A 42 15.47 14.71 0.43
CA LEU A 42 15.72 14.05 -0.85
C LEU A 42 14.62 14.41 -1.86
N PRO A 43 14.57 15.66 -2.36
CA PRO A 43 13.53 16.11 -3.29
C PRO A 43 13.43 15.26 -4.56
N ARG A 44 14.54 14.64 -4.97
CA ARG A 44 14.60 13.70 -6.11
C ARG A 44 13.63 12.51 -5.95
N ILE A 45 13.30 12.10 -4.72
CA ILE A 45 12.33 11.01 -4.48
C ILE A 45 10.92 11.42 -4.93
N ALA A 46 10.60 12.72 -4.94
CA ALA A 46 9.33 13.21 -5.44
C ALA A 46 9.26 13.20 -6.98
N THR A 47 10.40 13.18 -7.66
CA THR A 47 10.51 13.22 -9.13
C THR A 47 10.97 11.86 -9.66
N LEU A 48 10.01 10.98 -9.92
CA LEU A 48 10.29 9.75 -10.67
C LEU A 48 10.93 10.10 -12.01
N PRO A 49 11.99 9.40 -12.45
CA PRO A 49 12.56 9.63 -13.77
C PRO A 49 11.50 9.34 -14.83
N THR A 50 11.08 10.37 -15.55
CA THR A 50 10.15 10.23 -16.68
C THR A 50 10.95 9.84 -17.92
N PRO A 51 10.65 8.68 -18.56
CA PRO A 51 11.31 8.33 -19.80
C PRO A 51 11.03 9.39 -20.86
N SER A 52 12.05 9.76 -21.63
CA SER A 52 11.85 10.56 -22.84
C SER A 52 10.94 9.77 -23.80
N PRO A 53 10.05 10.43 -24.57
CA PRO A 53 9.23 9.77 -25.59
C PRO A 53 10.06 8.94 -26.58
N ASP A 54 11.33 9.33 -26.80
CA ASP A 54 12.27 8.67 -27.71
C ASP A 54 13.27 7.76 -27.00
N ALA A 55 13.18 7.61 -25.67
CA ALA A 55 14.10 6.76 -24.93
C ALA A 55 13.85 5.28 -25.28
N ASP A 56 14.91 4.58 -25.69
CA ASP A 56 14.86 3.14 -25.80
C ASP A 56 14.75 2.48 -24.41
N PHE A 57 14.34 1.21 -24.41
CA PHE A 57 14.13 0.46 -23.17
C PHE A 57 15.40 0.38 -22.32
N SER A 58 16.58 0.30 -22.94
CA SER A 58 17.87 0.29 -22.26
C SER A 58 18.14 1.59 -21.50
N ALA A 59 17.91 2.75 -22.12
CA ALA A 59 18.08 4.05 -21.48
C ALA A 59 17.12 4.21 -20.30
N MET A 60 15.87 3.73 -20.43
CA MET A 60 14.90 3.72 -19.33
C MET A 60 15.38 2.85 -18.16
N MET A 61 15.90 1.65 -18.43
CA MET A 61 16.42 0.76 -17.39
C MET A 61 17.67 1.33 -16.70
N ALA A 62 18.57 1.98 -17.45
CA ALA A 62 19.74 2.64 -16.90
C ALA A 62 19.34 3.78 -15.95
N ALA A 63 18.41 4.64 -16.36
CA ALA A 63 17.91 5.74 -15.54
C ALA A 63 17.24 5.25 -14.24
N MET A 64 16.45 4.18 -14.31
CA MET A 64 15.85 3.55 -13.13
C MET A 64 16.92 2.96 -12.21
N THR A 65 17.90 2.26 -12.77
CA THR A 65 18.99 1.64 -11.99
C THR A 65 19.81 2.70 -11.26
N GLU A 66 20.14 3.80 -11.92
CA GLU A 66 20.86 4.92 -11.31
C GLU A 66 20.02 5.58 -10.21
N PHE A 67 18.73 5.84 -10.47
CA PHE A 67 17.83 6.40 -9.48
C PHE A 67 17.79 5.53 -8.21
N TYR A 68 17.46 4.24 -8.34
CA TYR A 68 17.39 3.34 -7.20
C TYR A 68 18.74 3.11 -6.54
N GLY A 69 19.84 3.08 -7.30
CA GLY A 69 21.20 2.96 -6.77
C GLY A 69 21.57 4.09 -5.79
N GLN A 70 20.96 5.27 -5.92
CA GLN A 70 21.22 6.40 -5.03
C GLN A 70 20.25 6.47 -3.83
N VAL A 71 18.99 6.05 -3.99
CA VAL A 71 17.95 6.24 -2.96
C VAL A 71 17.49 4.94 -2.27
N TRP A 72 18.02 3.76 -2.65
CA TRP A 72 17.57 2.47 -2.11
C TRP A 72 17.59 2.42 -0.57
N TRP A 73 18.63 2.96 0.07
CA TRP A 73 18.76 2.97 1.52
C TRP A 73 17.65 3.79 2.18
N ALA A 74 17.29 4.92 1.60
CA ALA A 74 16.23 5.79 2.09
C ALA A 74 14.86 5.12 1.91
N ILE A 75 14.64 4.45 0.78
CA ILE A 75 13.45 3.63 0.51
C ILE A 75 13.32 2.48 1.51
N LEU A 76 14.42 1.81 1.86
CA LEU A 76 14.41 0.74 2.86
C LEU A 76 14.07 1.28 4.26
N LEU A 77 14.69 2.39 4.66
CA LEU A 77 14.42 3.02 5.96
C LEU A 77 12.97 3.47 6.09
N ILE A 78 12.45 4.20 5.09
CA ILE A 78 11.04 4.63 5.11
C ILE A 78 10.11 3.42 5.05
N GLY A 79 10.44 2.41 4.25
CA GLY A 79 9.68 1.17 4.15
C GLY A 79 9.57 0.45 5.49
N LEU A 80 10.65 0.39 6.28
CA LEU A 80 10.65 -0.18 7.62
C LEU A 80 9.74 0.60 8.58
N VAL A 81 9.89 1.93 8.62
CA VAL A 81 9.11 2.80 9.51
C VAL A 81 7.62 2.75 9.16
N VAL A 82 7.28 2.85 7.87
CA VAL A 82 5.90 2.78 7.37
C VAL A 82 5.32 1.41 7.66
N THR A 83 6.06 0.32 7.43
CA THR A 83 5.60 -1.03 7.75
C THR A 83 5.28 -1.18 9.23
N ALA A 84 6.19 -0.75 10.11
CA ALA A 84 5.98 -0.77 11.54
C ALA A 84 4.74 0.04 11.93
N GLY A 85 4.56 1.23 11.35
CA GLY A 85 3.39 2.08 11.55
C GLY A 85 2.08 1.43 11.10
N THR A 86 2.05 0.85 9.89
CA THR A 86 0.89 0.15 9.34
C THR A 86 0.47 -1.00 10.23
N LEU A 87 1.41 -1.85 10.65
CA LEU A 87 1.12 -2.99 11.51
C LEU A 87 0.71 -2.56 12.92
N SER A 88 1.34 -1.52 13.47
CA SER A 88 0.97 -0.96 14.77
C SER A 88 -0.45 -0.40 14.74
N MET A 89 -0.79 0.33 13.67
CA MET A 89 -2.13 0.90 13.51
C MET A 89 -3.19 -0.18 13.30
N LEU A 90 -2.89 -1.23 12.52
CA LEU A 90 -3.76 -2.39 12.40
C LEU A 90 -3.94 -3.12 13.75
N ALA A 91 -2.86 -3.28 14.52
CA ALA A 91 -2.92 -3.89 15.84
C ALA A 91 -3.80 -3.07 16.80
N LEU A 92 -3.73 -1.73 16.73
CA LEU A 92 -4.60 -0.83 17.50
C LEU A 92 -6.08 -1.05 17.18
N LEU A 93 -6.41 -1.24 15.90
CA LEU A 93 -7.77 -1.45 15.40
C LEU A 93 -8.34 -2.85 15.71
N LYS A 94 -7.66 -3.66 16.53
CA LYS A 94 -8.11 -4.98 16.96
C LYS A 94 -9.35 -4.88 17.85
N LEU A 95 -10.51 -5.00 17.22
CA LEU A 95 -11.86 -4.80 17.78
C LEU A 95 -12.12 -5.50 19.14
N ARG A 96 -11.56 -6.70 19.37
CA ARG A 96 -11.85 -7.48 20.59
C ARG A 96 -10.91 -7.20 21.75
N ALA A 97 -9.67 -6.78 21.49
CA ALA A 97 -8.63 -6.69 22.51
C ALA A 97 -8.50 -5.28 23.09
N LYS A 98 -8.99 -4.24 22.41
CA LYS A 98 -8.84 -2.81 22.78
C LYS A 98 -7.43 -2.49 23.33
N PRO A 99 -6.36 -2.79 22.58
CA PRO A 99 -5.00 -2.66 23.11
C PRO A 99 -4.64 -1.20 23.37
N THR A 100 -3.74 -0.97 24.33
CA THR A 100 -3.14 0.36 24.52
C THR A 100 -2.20 0.69 23.36
N VAL A 101 -1.87 1.98 23.18
CA VAL A 101 -0.94 2.42 22.12
C VAL A 101 0.42 1.70 22.22
N GLY A 102 0.95 1.53 23.43
CA GLY A 102 2.21 0.81 23.65
C GLY A 102 2.13 -0.67 23.26
N GLN A 103 1.01 -1.34 23.58
CA GLN A 103 0.78 -2.72 23.17
C GLN A 103 0.62 -2.85 21.65
N ALA A 104 -0.08 -1.90 21.02
CA ALA A 104 -0.26 -1.86 19.58
C ALA A 104 1.08 -1.66 18.84
N ILE A 105 1.92 -0.75 19.33
CA ILE A 105 3.27 -0.52 18.79
C ILE A 105 4.15 -1.75 19.00
N GLY A 106 4.16 -2.34 20.20
CA GLY A 106 4.93 -3.57 20.46
C GLY A 106 4.50 -4.73 19.57
N GLY A 107 3.18 -4.92 19.40
CA GLY A 107 2.62 -5.91 18.48
C GLY A 107 2.99 -5.63 17.01
N GLY A 108 2.90 -4.38 16.57
CA GLY A 108 3.28 -3.98 15.22
C GLY A 108 4.77 -4.20 14.91
N LEU A 109 5.64 -3.84 15.85
CA LEU A 109 7.09 -4.03 15.73
C LEU A 109 7.47 -5.52 15.68
N THR A 110 6.86 -6.36 16.52
CA THR A 110 7.10 -7.81 16.49
C THR A 110 6.64 -8.47 15.19
N ALA A 111 5.57 -7.96 14.57
CA ALA A 111 5.08 -8.41 13.27
C ALA A 111 5.84 -7.80 12.07
N THR A 112 6.67 -6.77 12.29
CA THR A 112 7.36 -6.03 11.20
C THR A 112 8.31 -6.92 10.43
N LEU A 113 9.24 -7.61 11.11
CA LEU A 113 10.22 -8.46 10.44
C LEU A 113 9.56 -9.62 9.68
N PRO A 114 8.61 -10.39 10.25
CA PRO A 114 7.89 -11.39 9.49
C PRO A 114 7.11 -10.85 8.30
N TYR A 115 6.52 -9.66 8.43
CA TYR A 115 5.82 -9.03 7.31
C TYR A 115 6.75 -8.58 6.20
N LEU A 116 7.95 -8.08 6.53
CA LEU A 116 8.98 -7.79 5.53
C LEU A 116 9.42 -9.06 4.79
N VAL A 117 9.55 -10.20 5.48
CA VAL A 117 9.78 -11.48 4.82
C VAL A 117 8.64 -11.83 3.87
N ALA A 118 7.38 -11.63 4.29
CA ALA A 118 6.23 -11.84 3.41
C ALA A 118 6.23 -10.90 2.18
N ILE A 119 6.60 -9.63 2.35
CA ILE A 119 6.76 -8.68 1.23
C ILE A 119 7.85 -9.16 0.27
N VAL A 120 9.03 -9.56 0.77
CA VAL A 120 10.13 -10.05 -0.07
C VAL A 120 9.70 -11.30 -0.85
N LEU A 121 9.07 -12.26 -0.19
CA LEU A 121 8.54 -13.46 -0.82
C LEU A 121 7.48 -13.13 -1.89
N GLN A 122 6.57 -12.22 -1.57
CA GLN A 122 5.54 -11.76 -2.51
C GLN A 122 6.18 -11.06 -3.72
N SER A 123 7.11 -10.14 -3.50
CA SER A 123 7.80 -9.40 -4.55
C SER A 123 8.62 -10.31 -5.44
N LEU A 124 9.32 -11.30 -4.88
CA LEU A 124 10.07 -12.30 -5.63
C LEU A 124 9.13 -13.17 -6.48
N ALA A 125 8.08 -13.72 -5.88
CA ALA A 125 7.10 -14.55 -6.59
C ALA A 125 6.43 -13.76 -7.74
N THR A 126 6.12 -12.50 -7.48
CA THR A 126 5.50 -11.62 -8.49
C THR A 126 6.48 -11.28 -9.60
N GLY A 127 7.70 -10.85 -9.26
CA GLY A 127 8.73 -10.49 -10.24
C GLY A 127 9.14 -11.66 -11.13
N ILE A 128 9.22 -12.88 -10.58
CA ILE A 128 9.44 -14.09 -11.38
C ILE A 128 8.25 -14.33 -12.31
N ALA A 129 7.01 -14.30 -11.80
CA ALA A 129 5.82 -14.58 -12.61
C ALA A 129 5.65 -13.57 -13.76
N THR A 130 5.73 -12.28 -13.47
CA THR A 130 5.58 -11.22 -14.48
C THR A 130 6.80 -11.15 -15.40
N GLY A 131 8.01 -11.34 -14.87
CA GLY A 131 9.24 -11.37 -15.65
C GLY A 131 9.27 -12.51 -16.66
N LEU A 132 8.84 -13.72 -16.27
CA LEU A 132 8.75 -14.86 -17.19
C LEU A 132 7.71 -14.62 -18.30
N ILE A 133 6.53 -14.08 -17.97
CA ILE A 133 5.51 -13.73 -18.97
C ILE A 133 6.09 -12.74 -19.99
N SER A 134 6.71 -11.67 -19.52
CA SER A 134 7.33 -10.65 -20.37
C SER A 134 8.47 -11.22 -21.21
N LEU A 135 9.32 -12.07 -20.63
CA LEU A 135 10.44 -12.71 -21.34
C LEU A 135 9.95 -13.64 -22.47
N ILE A 136 9.00 -14.54 -22.16
CA ILE A 136 8.48 -15.51 -23.13
C ILE A 136 7.80 -14.79 -24.29
N THR A 137 7.00 -13.76 -24.00
CA THR A 137 6.28 -13.02 -25.03
C THR A 137 7.18 -12.12 -25.87
N ALA A 138 8.18 -11.49 -25.27
CA ALA A 138 9.19 -10.71 -25.99
C ALA A 138 10.09 -11.58 -26.88
N ALA A 139 10.45 -12.79 -26.44
CA ALA A 139 11.29 -13.72 -27.20
C ALA A 139 10.68 -14.15 -28.54
N THR A 140 9.37 -13.94 -28.75
CA THR A 140 8.71 -14.21 -30.04
C THR A 140 9.10 -13.23 -31.15
N GLY A 141 9.65 -12.06 -30.80
CA GLY A 141 9.97 -10.98 -31.75
C GLY A 141 8.74 -10.29 -32.36
N VAL A 142 7.52 -10.67 -31.97
CA VAL A 142 6.28 -10.10 -32.50
C VAL A 142 5.76 -9.01 -31.55
N PRO A 143 5.70 -7.72 -31.98
CA PRO A 143 5.30 -6.61 -31.10
C PRO A 143 3.91 -6.79 -30.47
N LEU A 144 2.95 -7.34 -31.21
CA LEU A 144 1.60 -7.58 -30.70
C LEU A 144 1.56 -8.63 -29.58
N ILE A 145 2.41 -9.67 -29.67
CA ILE A 145 2.51 -10.71 -28.63
C ILE A 145 3.19 -10.13 -27.38
N ALA A 146 4.23 -9.30 -27.55
CA ALA A 146 4.87 -8.61 -26.45
C ALA A 146 3.89 -7.68 -25.70
N LEU A 147 3.05 -6.94 -26.43
CA LEU A 147 2.00 -6.10 -25.83
C LEU A 147 0.96 -6.94 -25.05
N ALA A 148 0.49 -8.04 -25.63
CA ALA A 148 -0.42 -8.95 -24.94
C ALA A 148 0.20 -9.56 -23.67
N GLY A 149 1.50 -9.89 -23.72
CA GLY A 149 2.28 -10.34 -22.57
C GLY A 149 2.37 -9.30 -21.46
N LEU A 150 2.63 -8.03 -21.80
CA LEU A 150 2.63 -6.93 -20.84
C LEU A 150 1.26 -6.78 -20.15
N ILE A 151 0.17 -6.82 -20.92
CA ILE A 151 -1.20 -6.74 -20.36
C ILE A 151 -1.47 -7.90 -19.40
N LEU A 152 -1.05 -9.13 -19.78
CA LEU A 152 -1.18 -10.31 -18.92
C LEU A 152 -0.34 -10.18 -17.65
N ALA A 153 0.90 -9.70 -17.75
CA ALA A 153 1.78 -9.47 -16.60
C ALA A 153 1.16 -8.46 -15.63
N LEU A 154 0.58 -7.36 -16.14
CA LEU A 154 -0.16 -6.38 -15.33
C LEU A 154 -1.39 -7.00 -14.66
N ALA A 155 -2.17 -7.81 -15.38
CA ALA A 155 -3.32 -8.50 -14.80
C ALA A 155 -2.93 -9.45 -13.67
N VAL A 156 -1.83 -10.19 -13.84
CA VAL A 156 -1.25 -11.07 -12.81
C VAL A 156 -0.78 -10.26 -11.60
N GLN A 157 -0.11 -9.13 -11.83
CA GLN A 157 0.33 -8.22 -10.77
C GLN A 157 -0.85 -7.72 -9.91
N PHE A 158 -1.93 -7.25 -10.53
CA PHE A 158 -3.12 -6.80 -9.81
C PHE A 158 -3.82 -7.95 -9.07
N TYR A 159 -3.88 -9.13 -9.70
CA TYR A 159 -4.44 -10.31 -9.06
C TYR A 159 -3.66 -10.68 -7.79
N ILE A 160 -2.34 -10.71 -7.84
CA ILE A 160 -1.47 -11.00 -6.69
C ILE A 160 -1.62 -9.93 -5.61
N LEU A 161 -1.66 -8.64 -5.99
CA LEU A 161 -1.87 -7.53 -5.05
C LEU A 161 -3.17 -7.70 -4.25
N VAL A 162 -4.26 -8.05 -4.93
CA VAL A 162 -5.55 -8.32 -4.29
C VAL A 162 -5.49 -9.56 -3.42
N LYS A 163 -4.77 -10.60 -3.83
CA LYS A 163 -4.67 -11.86 -3.08
C LYS A 163 -3.91 -11.72 -1.77
N PHE A 164 -2.92 -10.84 -1.73
CA PHE A 164 -2.11 -10.62 -0.54
C PHE A 164 -2.41 -9.31 0.19
N SER A 165 -3.47 -8.57 -0.20
CA SER A 165 -3.84 -7.31 0.45
C SER A 165 -4.17 -7.45 1.94
N LEU A 166 -4.63 -8.64 2.37
CA LEU A 166 -4.98 -8.93 3.76
C LEU A 166 -3.85 -9.54 4.59
N THR A 167 -2.63 -9.65 4.03
CA THR A 167 -1.50 -10.25 4.75
C THR A 167 -1.14 -9.42 5.98
N ALA A 168 -1.07 -8.09 5.88
CA ALA A 168 -0.82 -7.22 7.03
C ALA A 168 -1.91 -7.34 8.12
N PRO A 169 -3.23 -7.26 7.81
CA PRO A 169 -4.28 -7.53 8.78
C PRO A 169 -4.23 -8.91 9.43
N VAL A 170 -3.92 -9.96 8.66
CA VAL A 170 -3.77 -11.33 9.19
C VAL A 170 -2.65 -11.42 10.23
N MET A 171 -1.54 -10.72 10.00
CA MET A 171 -0.44 -10.67 10.98
C MET A 171 -0.79 -9.81 12.19
N ALA A 172 -1.18 -8.55 11.97
CA ALA A 172 -1.34 -7.57 13.03
C ALA A 172 -2.63 -7.77 13.87
N ILE A 173 -3.75 -8.09 13.21
CA ILE A 173 -5.04 -8.32 13.89
C ILE A 173 -5.17 -9.80 14.24
N GLY A 174 -4.89 -10.68 13.27
CA GLY A 174 -5.01 -12.13 13.42
C GLY A 174 -3.91 -12.79 14.27
N GLY A 175 -2.74 -12.15 14.44
CA GLY A 175 -1.63 -12.68 15.24
C GLY A 175 -0.85 -13.82 14.55
N VAL A 176 -1.00 -14.01 13.23
CA VAL A 176 -0.29 -15.06 12.49
C VAL A 176 1.08 -14.54 12.06
N HIS A 177 2.11 -14.77 12.87
CA HIS A 177 3.44 -14.20 12.60
C HIS A 177 4.29 -15.02 11.62
N ASN A 178 3.89 -16.24 11.24
CA ASN A 178 4.59 -16.98 10.19
C ASN A 178 4.22 -16.38 8.81
N PRO A 179 5.18 -15.94 7.99
CA PRO A 179 4.91 -15.22 6.74
C PRO A 179 4.14 -16.05 5.72
N LEU A 180 4.52 -17.32 5.55
CA LEU A 180 3.85 -18.23 4.61
C LEU A 180 2.42 -18.52 5.04
N ASN A 181 2.19 -18.73 6.33
CA ASN A 181 0.85 -18.97 6.85
C ASN A 181 -0.03 -17.72 6.72
N ALA A 182 0.52 -16.54 6.96
CA ALA A 182 -0.21 -15.28 6.78
C ALA A 182 -0.59 -15.05 5.31
N MET A 183 0.32 -15.30 4.37
CA MET A 183 0.06 -15.23 2.94
C MET A 183 -1.01 -16.24 2.49
N LYS A 184 -0.95 -17.48 2.98
CA LYS A 184 -1.96 -18.51 2.71
C LYS A 184 -3.34 -18.10 3.24
N ALA A 185 -3.42 -17.59 4.46
CA ALA A 185 -4.66 -17.12 5.06
C ALA A 185 -5.24 -15.92 4.28
N SER A 186 -4.39 -14.96 3.91
CA SER A 186 -4.78 -13.83 3.04
C SER A 186 -5.38 -14.30 1.71
N TRP A 187 -4.75 -15.29 1.07
CA TRP A 187 -5.26 -15.88 -0.18
C TRP A 187 -6.61 -16.57 0.00
N GLN A 188 -6.79 -17.32 1.09
CA GLN A 188 -8.04 -18.00 1.40
C GLN A 188 -9.18 -17.01 1.67
N MET A 189 -8.92 -15.96 2.45
CA MET A 189 -9.91 -14.93 2.79
C MET A 189 -10.35 -14.15 1.54
N THR A 190 -9.43 -13.87 0.62
CA THR A 190 -9.73 -13.12 -0.61
C THR A 190 -10.32 -14.00 -1.72
N LYS A 191 -10.33 -15.34 -1.56
CA LYS A 191 -10.93 -16.28 -2.51
C LYS A 191 -12.44 -16.04 -2.64
N GLY A 192 -12.93 -16.00 -3.87
CA GLY A 192 -14.34 -15.70 -4.18
C GLY A 192 -14.71 -14.20 -4.15
N ASN A 193 -13.81 -13.33 -3.65
CA ASN A 193 -14.05 -11.88 -3.58
C ASN A 193 -13.03 -11.03 -4.35
N SER A 194 -12.07 -11.64 -5.06
CA SER A 194 -10.98 -10.90 -5.73
C SER A 194 -11.45 -9.81 -6.69
N ARG A 195 -12.45 -10.06 -7.55
CA ARG A 195 -13.00 -9.03 -8.46
C ARG A 195 -13.67 -7.87 -7.69
N ARG A 196 -14.34 -8.19 -6.58
CA ARG A 196 -14.98 -7.20 -5.71
C ARG A 196 -13.97 -6.34 -4.96
N LEU A 197 -12.93 -6.97 -4.42
CA LEU A 197 -11.82 -6.28 -3.78
C LEU A 197 -11.11 -5.36 -4.77
N LEU A 198 -10.82 -5.85 -5.99
CA LEU A 198 -10.22 -5.03 -7.03
C LEU A 198 -11.08 -3.81 -7.36
N GLY A 199 -12.39 -4.01 -7.60
CA GLY A 199 -13.30 -2.91 -7.89
C GLY A 199 -13.41 -1.90 -6.75
N PHE A 200 -13.49 -2.37 -5.50
CA PHE A 200 -13.55 -1.50 -4.33
C PHE A 200 -12.24 -0.70 -4.15
N TYR A 201 -11.09 -1.35 -4.25
CA TYR A 201 -9.80 -0.67 -4.19
C TYR A 201 -9.60 0.32 -5.34
N ALA A 202 -10.03 -0.02 -6.56
CA ALA A 202 -9.95 0.87 -7.71
C ALA A 202 -10.82 2.12 -7.52
N LEU A 203 -12.05 1.97 -7.01
CA LEU A 203 -12.93 3.10 -6.69
C LEU A 203 -12.34 4.00 -5.60
N LEU A 204 -11.80 3.42 -4.53
CA LEU A 204 -11.13 4.16 -3.46
C LEU A 204 -9.88 4.88 -3.96
N PHE A 205 -9.05 4.20 -4.75
CA PHE A 205 -7.87 4.78 -5.34
C PHE A 205 -8.24 5.95 -6.25
N LEU A 206 -9.22 5.78 -7.14
CA LEU A 206 -9.71 6.84 -8.01
C LEU A 206 -10.22 8.06 -7.21
N ALA A 207 -11.09 7.83 -6.22
CA ALA A 207 -11.64 8.90 -5.38
C ALA A 207 -10.54 9.65 -4.61
N PHE A 208 -9.58 8.92 -4.05
CA PHE A 208 -8.44 9.51 -3.37
C PHE A 208 -7.54 10.30 -4.33
N THR A 209 -7.20 9.75 -5.51
CA THR A 209 -6.39 10.43 -6.52
C THR A 209 -7.04 11.74 -6.96
N VAL A 210 -8.33 11.74 -7.25
CA VAL A 210 -9.05 12.98 -7.61
C VAL A 210 -8.99 13.99 -6.47
N THR A 211 -9.21 13.55 -5.23
CA THR A 211 -9.12 14.43 -4.05
C THR A 211 -7.71 14.99 -3.87
N ALA A 212 -6.68 14.15 -3.99
CA ALA A 212 -5.29 14.54 -3.87
C ALA A 212 -4.88 15.52 -4.96
N LEU A 213 -5.29 15.30 -6.21
CA LEU A 213 -5.05 16.23 -7.32
C LEU A 213 -5.66 17.60 -7.04
N VAL A 214 -6.92 17.65 -6.60
CA VAL A 214 -7.59 18.92 -6.26
C VAL A 214 -6.87 19.64 -5.12
N VAL A 215 -6.53 18.92 -4.04
CA VAL A 215 -5.79 19.51 -2.91
C VAL A 215 -4.42 20.02 -3.35
N SER A 216 -3.67 19.26 -4.14
CA SER A 216 -2.36 19.65 -4.68
C SER A 216 -2.46 20.86 -5.62
N MET A 217 -3.51 20.96 -6.44
CA MET A 217 -3.74 22.12 -7.30
C MET A 217 -4.02 23.38 -6.48
N LEU A 218 -4.97 23.30 -5.53
CA LEU A 218 -5.36 24.44 -4.70
C LEU A 218 -4.21 24.93 -3.83
N THR A 219 -3.51 24.00 -3.16
CA THR A 219 -2.34 24.35 -2.34
C THR A 219 -1.16 24.81 -3.19
N GLY A 220 -0.95 24.24 -4.38
CA GLY A 220 0.09 24.66 -5.31
C GLY A 220 -0.05 26.12 -5.74
N VAL A 221 -1.27 26.57 -6.05
CA VAL A 221 -1.55 27.98 -6.37
C VAL A 221 -1.23 28.90 -5.19
N LEU A 222 -1.67 28.54 -3.98
CA LEU A 222 -1.41 29.33 -2.77
C LEU A 222 0.10 29.41 -2.46
N LEU A 223 0.81 28.30 -2.61
CA LEU A 223 2.24 28.20 -2.34
C LEU A 223 3.09 28.92 -3.39
N ALA A 224 2.62 29.00 -4.64
CA ALA A 224 3.28 29.73 -5.71
C ALA A 224 3.28 31.26 -5.51
N LEU A 225 2.45 31.78 -4.61
CA LEU A 225 2.49 33.19 -4.18
C LEU A 225 3.64 33.48 -3.20
N GLY A 226 4.23 32.42 -2.61
CA GLY A 226 5.37 32.52 -1.72
C GLY A 226 6.71 32.55 -2.45
N SER A 227 7.80 32.51 -1.69
CA SER A 227 9.13 32.28 -2.24
C SER A 227 9.30 30.83 -2.70
N GLU A 228 10.31 30.56 -3.52
CA GLU A 228 10.67 29.20 -3.96
C GLU A 228 10.90 28.25 -2.76
N SER A 229 11.51 28.73 -1.68
CA SER A 229 11.67 27.97 -0.43
C SER A 229 10.34 27.62 0.22
N ILE A 230 9.37 28.54 0.23
CA ILE A 230 8.03 28.30 0.77
C ILE A 230 7.28 27.29 -0.11
N GLN A 231 7.41 27.41 -1.43
CA GLN A 231 6.76 26.52 -2.39
C GLN A 231 7.29 25.09 -2.29
N SER A 232 8.61 24.91 -2.26
CA SER A 232 9.25 23.60 -2.13
C SER A 232 8.93 22.94 -0.79
N LEU A 233 9.09 23.65 0.33
CA LEU A 233 8.78 23.12 1.66
C LEU A 233 7.29 22.82 1.83
N GLY A 234 6.43 23.74 1.40
CA GLY A 234 4.98 23.59 1.48
C GLY A 234 4.47 22.42 0.66
N SER A 235 4.98 22.23 -0.56
CA SER A 235 4.57 21.11 -1.43
C SER A 235 5.01 19.75 -0.88
N ALA A 236 6.20 19.68 -0.27
CA ALA A 236 6.67 18.47 0.42
C ALA A 236 5.76 18.14 1.62
N ILE A 237 5.40 19.13 2.44
CA ILE A 237 4.51 18.96 3.59
C ILE A 237 3.11 18.51 3.16
N VAL A 238 2.52 19.16 2.15
CA VAL A 238 1.20 18.78 1.61
C VAL A 238 1.24 17.35 1.07
N SER A 239 2.28 16.99 0.34
CA SER A 239 2.45 15.64 -0.22
C SER A 239 2.57 14.59 0.89
N ALA A 240 3.39 14.84 1.92
CA ALA A 240 3.49 13.96 3.08
C ALA A 240 2.15 13.82 3.83
N GLY A 241 1.39 14.92 3.94
CA GLY A 241 0.04 14.92 4.53
C GLY A 241 -0.93 14.05 3.74
N LEU A 242 -0.96 14.19 2.42
CA LEU A 242 -1.79 13.37 1.52
C LEU A 242 -1.41 11.89 1.61
N ILE A 243 -0.12 11.55 1.55
CA ILE A 243 0.37 10.18 1.69
C ILE A 243 -0.05 9.59 3.05
N SER A 244 0.13 10.35 4.13
CA SER A 244 -0.26 9.93 5.48
C SER A 244 -1.78 9.68 5.58
N ALA A 245 -2.60 10.58 5.05
CA ALA A 245 -4.06 10.41 5.02
C ALA A 245 -4.48 9.18 4.22
N ALA A 246 -3.84 8.93 3.07
CA ALA A 246 -4.07 7.74 2.25
C ALA A 246 -3.79 6.46 3.03
N LEU A 247 -2.65 6.41 3.73
CA LEU A 247 -2.22 5.24 4.50
C LEU A 247 -3.18 4.96 5.66
N VAL A 248 -3.61 5.99 6.41
CA VAL A 248 -4.60 5.83 7.48
C VAL A 248 -5.92 5.28 6.93
N LEU A 249 -6.42 5.86 5.83
CA LEU A 249 -7.65 5.42 5.18
C LEU A 249 -7.52 3.95 4.75
N PHE A 250 -6.41 3.60 4.10
CA PHE A 250 -6.19 2.25 3.60
C PHE A 250 -6.05 1.24 4.74
N VAL A 251 -5.38 1.59 5.85
CA VAL A 251 -5.32 0.75 7.05
C VAL A 251 -6.71 0.48 7.62
N CYS A 252 -7.55 1.50 7.75
CA CYS A 252 -8.92 1.35 8.24
C CYS A 252 -9.77 0.48 7.31
N VAL A 253 -9.62 0.67 6.00
CA VAL A 253 -10.28 -0.15 4.96
C VAL A 253 -9.84 -1.60 5.05
N LEU A 254 -8.54 -1.87 5.17
CA LEU A 254 -8.02 -3.23 5.31
C LEU A 254 -8.52 -3.90 6.59
N ALA A 255 -8.58 -3.18 7.71
CA ALA A 255 -9.13 -3.69 8.97
C ALA A 255 -10.63 -4.04 8.85
N ALA A 256 -11.42 -3.18 8.20
CA ALA A 256 -12.84 -3.40 7.94
C ALA A 256 -13.07 -4.62 7.05
N ILE A 257 -12.36 -4.71 5.91
CA ILE A 257 -12.45 -5.84 4.98
C ILE A 257 -12.03 -7.14 5.67
N TYR A 258 -10.91 -7.12 6.42
CA TYR A 258 -10.44 -8.28 7.17
C TYR A 258 -11.51 -8.78 8.14
N THR A 259 -12.14 -7.86 8.87
CA THR A 259 -13.22 -8.18 9.81
C THR A 259 -14.45 -8.75 9.10
N GLN A 260 -14.88 -8.13 8.00
CA GLN A 260 -16.04 -8.55 7.22
C GLN A 260 -15.85 -9.95 6.62
N LEU A 261 -14.69 -10.22 6.02
CA LEU A 261 -14.37 -11.52 5.42
C LEU A 261 -14.06 -12.59 6.48
N GLY A 262 -13.47 -12.22 7.62
CA GLY A 262 -13.26 -13.12 8.74
C GLY A 262 -14.56 -13.59 9.40
N ARG A 263 -15.52 -12.67 9.61
CA ARG A 263 -16.88 -13.02 10.09
C ARG A 263 -17.60 -13.97 9.13
N ALA A 264 -17.43 -13.76 7.82
CA ALA A 264 -18.03 -14.62 6.80
C ALA A 264 -17.48 -16.05 6.81
N ALA A 265 -16.19 -16.22 7.11
CA ALA A 265 -15.58 -17.54 7.24
C ALA A 265 -16.10 -18.27 8.49
N ALA A 266 -16.22 -17.58 9.62
CA ALA A 266 -16.74 -18.16 10.86
C ALA A 266 -18.25 -18.52 10.81
N ALA A 267 -19.03 -17.82 9.97
CA ALA A 267 -20.47 -18.06 9.82
C ALA A 267 -20.81 -19.24 8.88
N THR A 268 -19.83 -19.90 8.29
CA THR A 268 -20.02 -21.09 7.46
C THR A 268 -19.51 -22.30 8.25
N PRO A 269 -20.37 -23.09 8.94
CA PRO A 269 -19.93 -24.35 9.53
C PRO A 269 -19.45 -25.26 8.40
N ALA A 270 -18.42 -26.07 8.66
CA ALA A 270 -18.01 -27.13 7.77
C ALA A 270 -19.26 -27.98 7.44
N ARG A 271 -19.62 -28.04 6.16
CA ARG A 271 -20.45 -29.14 5.68
C ARG A 271 -19.50 -30.32 5.57
N ASP A 272 -19.60 -31.21 6.56
CA ASP A 272 -19.11 -32.58 6.46
C ASP A 272 -19.77 -33.30 5.28
#